data_AF-A0A7Y0L271-F1
#
_entry.id   AF-A0A7Y0L271-F1
#
_cell.length_a   1.000
_cell.length_b   1.000
_cell.length_c   1.000
_cell.angle_alpha   90.00
_cell.angle_beta   90.00
_cell.angle_gamma   90.00
#
_symmetry.space_group_name_H-M   'P 1'
#
loop_
_entity.id
_entity.type
_entity.pdbx_description
1 polymer ?
#
loop_
_entity_poly.entity_id
_entity_poly.type
_entity_poly.pdbx_seq_one_letter_code
_entity_poly.pdbx_strand_id
1 'polypeptide(L)'
;MGLCDKDCFLARFAHLPWGYRLPSNGRGRKKFAVSRISLSRRGISVTDANTFYAFWLDYLKEHELLATRLWHFVGTSAALISILLAVISWNWIYLVSALVVAYGCSWMGHFVVERNHPMTFRHPLLSLRADLLLYRLMLTRGLTESVTTFKML
;
A
#
# COMPACT_ATOMS: atom_id res chain seq x y z
N MET A 1 35.54 -17.24 28.90
CA MET A 1 34.34 -16.48 28.44
C MET A 1 34.69 -15.00 28.55
N GLY A 2 34.66 -14.13 27.55
CA GLY A 2 34.32 -14.19 26.13
C GLY A 2 34.61 -12.81 25.51
N LEU A 3 35.32 -12.80 24.37
CA LEU A 3 35.22 -11.91 23.20
C LEU A 3 35.53 -10.40 23.42
N CYS A 4 36.77 -9.94 23.20
CA CYS A 4 37.47 -9.71 21.92
C CYS A 4 37.05 -8.39 21.24
N ASP A 5 37.92 -7.40 21.46
CA ASP A 5 38.04 -6.09 20.83
C ASP A 5 38.01 -6.14 19.29
N LYS A 6 37.25 -5.24 18.68
CA LYS A 6 37.06 -5.16 17.22
C LYS A 6 38.17 -4.41 16.49
N ASP A 7 39.24 -4.01 17.18
CA ASP A 7 40.34 -3.22 16.62
C ASP A 7 41.56 -4.04 16.19
N CYS A 8 41.44 -5.38 16.12
CA CYS A 8 42.56 -6.29 15.86
C CYS A 8 42.54 -6.96 14.48
N PHE A 9 42.08 -6.27 13.41
CA PHE A 9 42.12 -6.81 12.04
C PHE A 9 42.91 -5.96 11.01
N LEU A 10 43.67 -4.95 11.44
CA LEU A 10 44.44 -4.09 10.52
C LEU A 10 45.92 -3.90 10.91
N ALA A 11 46.56 -4.88 11.53
CA ALA A 11 47.97 -4.77 11.91
C ALA A 11 48.81 -6.02 11.57
N ARG A 12 48.63 -6.57 10.36
CA ARG A 12 49.51 -7.65 9.88
C ARG A 12 49.77 -7.57 8.40
N PHE A 13 50.54 -6.58 7.94
CA PHE A 13 51.35 -6.62 6.70
C PHE A 13 52.29 -5.39 6.65
N ALA A 14 53.20 -5.26 7.62
CA ALA A 14 54.13 -4.14 7.69
C ALA A 14 55.61 -4.56 7.70
N HIS A 15 55.99 -5.62 6.97
CA HIS A 15 57.40 -5.94 6.71
C HIS A 15 57.57 -6.65 5.36
N LEU A 16 57.67 -5.89 4.26
CA LEU A 16 58.17 -6.36 2.96
C LEU A 16 59.17 -5.32 2.42
N PRO A 17 60.38 -5.71 1.95
CA PRO A 17 61.49 -4.80 1.69
C PRO A 17 61.51 -4.26 0.25
N TRP A 18 60.36 -3.88 -0.29
CA TRP A 18 60.28 -3.40 -1.68
C TRP A 18 59.63 -2.02 -1.74
N GLY A 19 60.49 -1.02 -1.95
CA GLY A 19 60.07 0.36 -2.18
C GLY A 19 59.34 0.49 -3.50
N TYR A 20 58.02 0.66 -3.43
CA TYR A 20 57.20 1.07 -4.56
C TYR A 20 56.81 2.53 -4.41
N ARG A 21 57.46 3.38 -5.21
CA ARG A 21 57.06 4.76 -5.45
C ARG A 21 55.75 4.75 -6.24
N LEU A 22 54.65 5.19 -5.61
CA LEU A 22 53.38 5.36 -6.31
C LEU A 22 53.51 6.45 -7.39
N PRO A 23 53.05 6.22 -8.64
CA PRO A 23 53.03 7.26 -9.65
C PRO A 23 51.90 8.25 -9.36
N SER A 24 52.22 9.56 -9.34
CA SER A 24 51.24 10.65 -9.33
C SER A 24 50.49 10.68 -10.67
N ASN A 25 49.41 9.91 -10.75
CA ASN A 25 48.60 9.85 -11.94
C ASN A 25 47.67 11.06 -12.03
N GLY A 26 48.20 12.16 -12.58
CA GLY A 26 47.39 13.22 -13.18
C GLY A 26 46.65 12.65 -14.39
N ARG A 27 45.38 12.30 -14.23
CA ARG A 27 44.50 11.93 -15.35
C ARG A 27 43.14 12.61 -15.19
N GLY A 28 42.89 13.55 -16.09
CA GLY A 28 41.66 14.33 -16.15
C GLY A 28 40.43 13.43 -16.16
N ARG A 29 39.50 13.73 -15.26
CA ARG A 29 38.14 13.19 -15.28
C ARG A 29 37.49 13.59 -16.60
N LYS A 30 37.50 12.70 -17.60
CA LYS A 30 36.49 12.76 -18.66
C LYS A 30 35.15 12.58 -17.96
N LYS A 31 34.39 13.67 -17.85
CA LYS A 31 33.00 13.64 -17.40
C LYS A 31 32.26 12.73 -18.39
N PHE A 32 32.03 11.48 -18.02
CA PHE A 32 30.99 10.71 -18.64
C PHE A 32 29.70 11.44 -18.29
N ALA A 33 29.20 12.22 -19.24
CA ALA A 33 27.85 12.73 -19.23
C ALA A 33 26.95 11.50 -19.27
N VAL A 34 26.58 10.98 -18.10
CA VAL A 34 25.40 10.14 -17.97
C VAL A 34 24.29 11.05 -18.43
N SER A 35 23.82 10.83 -19.65
CA SER A 35 22.60 11.46 -20.14
C SER A 35 21.56 11.17 -19.09
N ARG A 36 21.22 12.22 -18.34
CA ARG A 36 20.09 12.19 -17.43
C ARG A 36 18.92 12.06 -18.38
N ILE A 37 18.53 10.82 -18.71
CA ILE A 37 17.25 10.54 -19.32
C ILE A 37 16.29 11.13 -18.30
N SER A 38 15.85 12.36 -18.57
CA SER A 38 14.67 12.89 -17.93
C SER A 38 13.58 11.96 -18.43
N LEU A 39 13.36 10.88 -17.68
CA LEU A 39 12.06 10.27 -17.63
C LEU A 39 11.18 11.43 -17.20
N SER A 40 10.60 12.08 -18.20
CA SER A 40 9.39 12.85 -18.05
C SER A 40 8.42 11.83 -17.49
N ARG A 41 8.44 11.71 -16.16
CA ARG A 41 7.31 11.35 -15.36
C ARG A 41 6.31 12.41 -15.78
N ARG A 42 5.55 12.09 -16.84
CA ARG A 42 4.31 12.77 -17.15
C ARG A 42 3.55 12.65 -15.84
N GLY A 43 3.64 13.71 -15.02
CA GLY A 43 2.78 13.88 -13.88
C GLY A 43 1.41 13.88 -14.49
N ILE A 44 0.70 12.76 -14.35
CA ILE A 44 -0.73 12.74 -14.54
C ILE A 44 -1.21 13.79 -13.54
N SER A 45 -1.63 14.96 -14.05
CA SER A 45 -2.28 15.97 -13.24
C SER A 45 -3.56 15.31 -12.74
N VAL A 46 -3.52 14.82 -11.50
CA VAL A 46 -4.68 14.19 -10.82
C VAL A 46 -5.87 15.15 -10.75
N THR A 47 -5.63 16.44 -11.03
CA THR A 47 -6.60 17.53 -11.00
C THR A 47 -7.63 17.52 -12.13
N ASP A 48 -7.46 16.73 -13.21
CA ASP A 48 -8.43 16.69 -14.32
C ASP A 48 -9.33 15.44 -14.35
N ALA A 49 -9.38 14.66 -13.26
CA ALA A 49 -10.10 13.40 -13.23
C ALA A 49 -11.44 13.51 -12.49
N ASN A 50 -12.50 13.87 -13.22
CA ASN A 50 -13.90 13.57 -12.85
C ASN A 50 -14.22 12.05 -12.95
N THR A 51 -13.21 11.18 -12.85
CA THR A 51 -13.32 9.76 -13.10
C THR A 51 -13.28 8.97 -11.78
N PHE A 52 -14.01 7.86 -11.75
CA PHE A 52 -13.98 6.89 -10.65
C PHE A 52 -12.55 6.50 -10.23
N TYR A 53 -11.58 6.57 -11.15
CA TYR A 53 -10.18 6.29 -10.85
C TYR A 53 -9.53 7.31 -9.89
N ALA A 54 -9.83 8.61 -10.00
CA ALA A 54 -9.33 9.58 -9.04
C ALA A 54 -9.93 9.34 -7.65
N PHE A 55 -11.25 9.10 -7.60
CA PHE A 55 -11.90 8.68 -6.38
C PHE A 55 -11.27 7.41 -5.80
N TRP A 56 -10.95 6.42 -6.64
CA TRP A 56 -10.30 5.17 -6.23
C TRP A 56 -8.92 5.40 -5.61
N LEU A 57 -8.11 6.30 -6.20
CA LEU A 57 -6.80 6.63 -5.65
C LEU A 57 -6.90 7.31 -4.28
N ASP A 58 -7.88 8.20 -4.09
CA ASP A 58 -8.10 8.84 -2.80
C ASP A 58 -8.72 7.86 -1.78
N TYR A 59 -9.64 7.02 -2.22
CA TYR A 59 -10.20 5.93 -1.42
C TYR A 59 -9.10 4.99 -0.90
N LEU A 60 -8.13 4.60 -1.73
CA LEU A 60 -7.02 3.76 -1.30
C LEU A 60 -6.11 4.42 -0.26
N LYS A 61 -6.00 5.76 -0.25
CA LYS A 61 -5.25 6.49 0.80
C LYS A 61 -5.96 6.40 2.16
N GLU A 62 -7.28 6.25 2.17
CA GLU A 62 -8.06 6.03 3.40
C GLU A 62 -8.01 4.59 3.91
N HIS A 63 -7.33 3.70 3.16
CA HIS A 63 -7.24 2.26 3.42
C HIS A 63 -5.79 1.77 3.39
N GLU A 64 -4.82 2.62 3.78
CA GLU A 64 -3.39 2.28 3.71
C GLU A 64 -3.03 1.16 4.69
N LEU A 65 -3.66 1.11 5.87
CA LEU A 65 -3.42 0.04 6.84
C LEU A 65 -4.16 -1.25 6.46
N LEU A 66 -3.44 -2.37 6.62
CA LEU A 66 -3.98 -3.71 6.36
C LEU A 66 -5.22 -4.00 7.22
N ALA A 67 -5.18 -3.63 8.51
CA ALA A 67 -6.27 -3.89 9.43
C ALA A 67 -7.57 -3.19 8.99
N THR A 68 -7.50 -1.95 8.48
CA THR A 68 -8.65 -1.23 7.91
C THR A 68 -9.25 -2.00 6.74
N ARG A 69 -8.41 -2.48 5.81
CA ARG A 69 -8.86 -3.31 4.67
C ARG A 69 -9.50 -4.63 5.11
N LEU A 70 -8.95 -5.27 6.14
CA LEU A 70 -9.49 -6.52 6.67
C LEU A 70 -10.86 -6.31 7.34
N TRP A 71 -11.05 -5.21 8.08
CA TRP A 71 -12.36 -4.85 8.63
C TRP A 71 -13.42 -4.68 7.55
N HIS A 72 -13.06 -4.01 6.45
CA HIS A 72 -13.90 -3.88 5.26
C HIS A 72 -14.19 -5.22 4.59
N PHE A 73 -13.18 -6.09 4.46
CA PHE A 73 -13.34 -7.42 3.89
C PHE A 73 -14.29 -8.30 4.70
N VAL A 74 -14.15 -8.29 6.04
CA VAL A 74 -15.03 -9.03 6.96
C VAL A 74 -16.44 -8.48 6.91
N GLY A 75 -16.60 -7.15 6.97
CA GLY A 75 -17.91 -6.49 6.88
C GLY A 75 -18.63 -6.81 5.58
N THR A 76 -17.92 -6.73 4.44
CA THR A 76 -18.47 -7.05 3.11
C THR A 76 -18.84 -8.53 3.00
N SER A 77 -17.98 -9.44 3.48
CA SER A 77 -18.27 -10.87 3.52
C SER A 77 -19.55 -11.17 4.31
N ALA A 78 -19.67 -10.60 5.52
CA ALA A 78 -20.83 -10.81 6.39
C ALA A 78 -22.12 -10.22 5.80
N ALA A 79 -22.02 -9.07 5.12
CA ALA A 79 -23.13 -8.48 4.40
C ALA A 79 -23.60 -9.37 3.23
N LEU A 80 -22.67 -9.93 2.44
CA LEU A 80 -23.00 -10.87 1.36
C LEU A 80 -23.66 -12.15 1.89
N ILE A 81 -23.16 -12.70 3.00
CA ILE A 81 -23.79 -13.85 3.67
C ILE A 81 -25.20 -13.49 4.14
N SER A 82 -25.38 -12.31 4.74
CA SER A 82 -26.70 -11.85 5.21
C SER A 82 -27.67 -11.67 4.04
N ILE A 83 -27.24 -11.10 2.92
CA ILE A 83 -28.05 -11.00 1.70
C ILE A 83 -28.44 -12.38 1.18
N LEU A 84 -27.49 -13.33 1.15
CA LEU A 84 -27.78 -14.71 0.75
C LEU A 84 -28.83 -15.35 1.66
N LEU A 85 -28.73 -15.16 2.98
CA LEU A 85 -29.73 -15.63 3.94
C LEU A 85 -31.09 -14.95 3.72
N ALA A 86 -31.14 -13.66 3.40
CA ALA A 86 -32.38 -12.96 3.07
C ALA A 86 -33.10 -13.61 1.88
N VAL A 87 -32.35 -13.97 0.83
CA VAL A 87 -32.87 -14.63 -0.37
C VAL A 87 -33.35 -16.05 -0.07
N ILE A 88 -32.59 -16.83 0.71
CA ILE A 88 -32.97 -18.22 1.03
C ILE A 88 -34.18 -18.29 1.97
N SER A 89 -34.23 -17.41 2.97
CA SER A 89 -35.28 -17.42 4.00
C SER A 89 -36.48 -16.54 3.69
N TRP A 90 -36.40 -15.72 2.63
CA TRP A 90 -37.37 -14.67 2.29
C TRP A 90 -37.61 -13.67 3.43
N ASN A 91 -36.66 -13.53 4.35
CA ASN A 91 -36.76 -12.66 5.51
C ASN A 91 -35.92 -11.39 5.32
N TRP A 92 -36.63 -10.26 5.19
CA TRP A 92 -36.04 -8.94 4.96
C TRP A 92 -35.18 -8.44 6.12
N ILE A 93 -35.33 -8.98 7.34
CA ILE A 93 -34.50 -8.59 8.50
C ILE A 93 -33.01 -8.79 8.19
N TYR A 94 -32.65 -9.83 7.43
CA TYR A 94 -31.26 -10.06 7.04
C TYR A 94 -30.70 -8.98 6.11
N LEU A 95 -31.54 -8.25 5.36
CA LEU A 95 -31.09 -7.09 4.59
C LEU A 95 -30.71 -5.93 5.50
N VAL A 96 -31.48 -5.71 6.57
CA VAL A 96 -31.12 -4.71 7.60
C VAL A 96 -29.83 -5.13 8.30
N SER A 97 -29.70 -6.40 8.67
CA SER A 97 -28.47 -6.95 9.24
C SER A 97 -27.27 -6.76 8.32
N ALA A 98 -27.43 -6.96 7.01
CA ALA A 98 -26.37 -6.74 6.03
C ALA A 98 -25.83 -5.31 6.08
N LEU A 99 -26.73 -4.32 6.13
CA LEU A 99 -26.34 -2.91 6.25
C LEU A 99 -25.66 -2.64 7.59
N VAL A 100 -26.26 -3.06 8.70
CA VAL A 100 -25.72 -2.81 10.05
C VAL A 100 -24.31 -3.38 10.20
N VAL A 101 -24.08 -4.61 9.75
CA VAL A 101 -22.78 -5.27 9.87
C VAL A 101 -21.76 -4.64 8.92
N ALA A 102 -22.13 -4.33 7.67
CA ALA A 102 -21.23 -3.67 6.73
C ALA A 102 -20.74 -2.31 7.27
N TYR A 103 -21.66 -1.46 7.72
CA TYR A 103 -21.32 -0.14 8.27
C TYR A 103 -20.57 -0.26 9.59
N GLY A 104 -21.00 -1.13 10.50
CA GLY A 104 -20.32 -1.32 11.79
C GLY A 104 -18.86 -1.75 11.65
N CYS A 105 -18.59 -2.72 10.77
CA CYS A 105 -17.23 -3.20 10.53
C CYS A 105 -16.37 -2.16 9.80
N SER A 106 -16.87 -1.52 8.75
CA SER A 106 -16.12 -0.49 8.00
C SER A 106 -15.78 0.71 8.88
N TRP A 107 -16.71 1.17 9.72
CA TRP A 107 -16.48 2.26 10.67
C TRP A 107 -15.46 1.91 11.75
N MET A 108 -15.40 0.66 12.20
CA MET A 108 -14.34 0.20 13.10
C MET A 108 -12.96 0.38 12.47
N GLY A 109 -12.81 0.01 11.19
CA GLY A 109 -11.59 0.24 10.43
C GLY A 109 -11.24 1.74 10.35
N HIS A 110 -12.19 2.56 9.91
CA HIS A 110 -11.94 3.99 9.70
C HIS A 110 -11.67 4.76 11.00
N PHE A 111 -12.49 4.60 12.03
CA PHE A 111 -12.39 5.44 13.23
C PHE A 111 -11.38 4.93 14.25
N VAL A 112 -11.20 3.61 14.37
CA VAL A 112 -10.32 3.03 15.40
C VAL A 112 -8.92 2.74 14.85
N VAL A 113 -8.84 2.22 13.63
CA VAL A 113 -7.56 1.80 13.02
C VAL A 113 -6.91 2.95 12.26
N GLU A 114 -7.55 3.45 11.19
CA GLU A 114 -6.97 4.51 10.35
C GLU A 114 -7.12 5.90 10.96
N ARG A 115 -8.08 6.07 11.88
CA ARG A 115 -8.49 7.34 12.50
C ARG A 115 -8.77 8.43 11.47
N ASN A 116 -9.51 8.08 10.42
CA ASN A 116 -9.94 8.99 9.37
C ASN A 116 -11.48 9.05 9.28
N HIS A 117 -11.97 9.95 8.42
CA HIS A 117 -13.40 10.08 8.14
C HIS A 117 -13.73 9.34 6.85
N PRO A 118 -14.71 8.42 6.85
CA PRO A 118 -15.08 7.67 5.65
C PRO A 118 -15.52 8.60 4.50
N MET A 119 -14.97 8.40 3.30
CA MET A 119 -15.49 9.00 2.06
C MET A 119 -16.97 8.71 1.80
N THR A 120 -17.53 7.66 2.42
CA THR A 120 -18.93 7.26 2.26
C THR A 120 -19.92 8.39 2.57
N PHE A 121 -19.55 9.33 3.46
CA PHE A 121 -20.40 10.50 3.73
C PHE A 121 -20.47 11.51 2.59
N ARG A 122 -19.46 11.54 1.71
CA ARG A 122 -19.40 12.48 0.57
C ARG A 122 -19.90 11.83 -0.71
N HIS A 123 -19.54 10.57 -0.94
CA HIS A 123 -19.84 9.86 -2.19
C HIS A 123 -20.32 8.42 -1.95
N PRO A 124 -21.52 8.21 -1.39
CA PRO A 124 -21.97 6.90 -0.91
C PRO A 124 -21.95 5.80 -1.98
N LEU A 125 -22.42 6.11 -3.21
CA LEU A 125 -22.43 5.14 -4.31
C LEU A 125 -21.03 4.83 -4.86
N LEU A 126 -20.14 5.82 -4.88
CA LEU A 126 -18.75 5.60 -5.31
C LEU A 126 -17.98 4.79 -4.27
N SER A 127 -18.19 5.08 -2.98
CA SER A 127 -17.64 4.29 -1.87
C SER A 127 -18.09 2.84 -1.95
N LEU A 128 -19.39 2.57 -2.10
CA LEU A 128 -19.88 1.19 -2.25
C LEU A 128 -19.23 0.47 -3.43
N ARG A 129 -19.10 1.16 -4.58
CA ARG A 129 -18.41 0.60 -5.75
C ARG A 129 -16.94 0.33 -5.48
N ALA A 130 -16.25 1.20 -4.75
CA ALA A 130 -14.86 1.04 -4.36
C ALA A 130 -14.67 -0.09 -3.34
N ASP A 131 -15.56 -0.24 -2.35
CA ASP A 131 -15.55 -1.33 -1.38
C ASP A 131 -15.66 -2.69 -2.09
N LEU A 132 -16.60 -2.82 -3.03
CA LEU A 132 -16.77 -4.05 -3.81
C LEU A 132 -15.56 -4.34 -4.72
N LEU A 133 -14.95 -3.30 -5.30
CA LEU A 133 -13.72 -3.45 -6.07
C LEU A 133 -12.56 -3.89 -5.18
N LEU A 134 -12.37 -3.25 -4.02
CA LEU A 134 -11.36 -3.61 -3.03
C LEU A 134 -11.54 -5.05 -2.57
N TYR A 135 -12.77 -5.45 -2.23
CA TYR A 135 -13.12 -6.80 -1.83
C TYR A 135 -12.72 -7.83 -2.91
N ARG A 136 -13.08 -7.57 -4.18
CA ARG A 136 -12.69 -8.44 -5.30
C ARG A 136 -11.17 -8.51 -5.49
N LEU A 137 -10.47 -7.39 -5.33
CA LEU A 137 -9.01 -7.35 -5.45
C LEU A 137 -8.34 -8.14 -4.32
N MET A 138 -8.82 -8.02 -3.09
CA MET A 138 -8.32 -8.81 -1.95
C MET A 138 -8.54 -10.32 -2.17
N LEU A 139 -9.69 -10.72 -2.71
CA LEU A 139 -9.96 -12.13 -3.06
C LEU A 139 -9.04 -12.66 -4.16
N THR A 140 -8.74 -11.85 -5.17
CA THR A 140 -8.03 -12.32 -6.38
C THR A 140 -6.52 -12.12 -6.34
N ARG A 141 -6.03 -11.18 -5.52
CA ARG A 141 -4.61 -10.80 -5.45
C ARG A 141 -3.98 -11.12 -4.10
N GLY A 142 -4.77 -11.33 -3.06
CA GLY A 142 -4.29 -11.63 -1.71
C GLY A 142 -4.79 -10.62 -0.68
N LEU A 143 -5.15 -11.12 0.49
CA LEU A 143 -5.71 -10.30 1.57
C LEU A 143 -4.67 -9.36 2.20
N THR A 144 -3.39 -9.73 2.15
CA THR A 144 -2.28 -9.00 2.79
C THR A 144 -1.57 -8.02 1.86
N GLU A 145 -2.00 -7.93 0.60
CA GLU A 145 -1.38 -7.06 -0.39
C GLU A 145 -1.45 -5.58 -0.01
N SER A 146 -0.44 -4.83 -0.46
CA SER A 146 -0.37 -3.39 -0.24
C SER A 146 -1.32 -2.62 -1.15
N VAL A 147 -1.74 -1.44 -0.72
CA VAL A 147 -2.56 -0.56 -1.58
C VAL A 147 -1.86 -0.17 -2.88
N THR A 148 -0.53 -0.17 -2.92
CA THR A 148 0.25 0.11 -4.13
C THR A 148 0.02 -0.94 -5.21
N THR A 149 -0.14 -2.21 -4.83
CA THR A 149 -0.51 -3.29 -5.75
C THR A 149 -1.85 -3.01 -6.42
N PHE A 150 -2.79 -2.37 -5.70
CA PHE A 150 -4.13 -2.04 -6.19
C PHE A 150 -4.20 -0.72 -6.99
N LYS A 151 -3.20 0.17 -6.86
CA LYS A 151 -3.11 1.44 -7.60
C LYS A 151 -2.75 1.26 -9.08
N MET A 152 -2.12 0.14 -9.46
CA MET A 152 -1.59 -0.11 -10.82
C MET A 152 -2.63 -0.63 -11.84
N LEU A 153 -3.93 -0.45 -11.55
CA LEU A 153 -5.06 -0.81 -12.43
C LEU A 153 -5.64 0.43 -13.10
#